data_AF-A0A8U0M1V0-F1
#
_entry.id   AF-A0A8U0M1V0-F1
#
_cell.length_a   1.000
_cell.length_b   1.000
_cell.length_c   1.000
_cell.angle_alpha   90.00
_cell.angle_beta   90.00
_cell.angle_gamma   90.00
#
_symmetry.space_group_name_H-M   'P 1'
#
loop_
_entity.id
_entity.type
_entity.pdbx_description
1 polymer ?
#
loop_
_entity_poly.entity_id
_entity_poly.type
_entity_poly.pdbx_seq_one_letter_code
_entity_poly.pdbx_strand_id
1 'polypeptide(L)'
;MNAVLTSAYPTARPALHGLLNWQEPLATRLRHRHALPGMVANRMLNVELGLYLLAELLPLCPPHSLPDLLNGQGGAYKQRPIWSPRQHRALNRARALLAPYRDRSVWYNALDKYATLPPTVRAFSISVRGGWNPDVSSYVLRERLQLFQGALV
;
A
#
# COMPACT_ATOMS: atom_id res chain seq x y z
N MET A 1 32.59 -38.30 23.92
CA MET A 1 32.20 -36.87 24.05
C MET A 1 32.55 -36.18 22.76
N ASN A 2 31.56 -35.77 21.95
CA ASN A 2 31.68 -34.76 20.88
C ASN A 2 30.25 -34.39 20.44
N ALA A 3 29.75 -33.26 20.92
CA ALA A 3 28.45 -32.71 20.54
C ALA A 3 28.62 -31.83 19.29
N VAL A 4 27.97 -32.22 18.20
CA VAL A 4 27.90 -31.43 16.97
C VAL A 4 26.80 -30.39 17.14
N LEU A 5 27.18 -29.12 17.11
CA LEU A 5 26.28 -27.97 17.18
C LEU A 5 25.51 -27.86 15.85
N THR A 6 24.22 -28.18 15.91
CA THR A 6 23.27 -28.03 14.80
C THR A 6 23.14 -26.57 14.41
N SER A 7 23.47 -26.28 13.14
CA SER A 7 23.23 -25.02 12.45
C SER A 7 21.75 -24.61 12.56
N ALA A 8 21.48 -23.53 13.28
CA ALA A 8 20.17 -22.89 13.31
C ALA A 8 19.96 -22.14 11.97
N TYR A 9 19.27 -22.79 11.03
CA TYR A 9 18.73 -22.09 9.87
C TYR A 9 17.76 -21.02 10.34
N PRO A 10 17.87 -19.77 9.87
CA PRO A 10 16.84 -18.77 10.14
C PRO A 10 15.58 -19.21 9.40
N THR A 11 14.58 -19.68 10.14
CA THR A 11 13.24 -19.93 9.62
C THR A 11 12.67 -18.59 9.16
N ALA A 12 12.83 -18.27 7.87
CA ALA A 12 12.20 -17.12 7.25
C ALA A 12 10.69 -17.23 7.48
N ARG A 13 10.13 -16.28 8.25
CA ARG A 13 8.73 -16.26 8.68
C ARG A 13 7.80 -16.35 7.45
N PRO A 14 7.01 -17.43 7.26
CA PRO A 14 6.09 -17.56 6.13
C PRO A 14 5.00 -16.47 6.10
N ALA A 15 4.72 -15.82 7.23
CA ALA A 15 3.78 -14.70 7.32
C ALA A 15 4.21 -13.46 6.51
N LEU A 16 5.51 -13.25 6.29
CA LEU A 16 6.00 -12.12 5.48
C LEU A 16 5.83 -12.38 3.97
N HIS A 17 5.90 -13.63 3.52
CA HIS A 17 5.72 -13.97 2.11
C HIS A 17 4.30 -13.69 1.62
N GLY A 18 3.27 -13.96 2.43
CA GLY A 18 1.90 -13.59 2.10
C GLY A 18 1.66 -12.07 2.00
N LEU A 19 2.41 -11.28 2.78
CA LEU A 19 2.36 -9.81 2.75
C LEU A 19 3.10 -9.21 1.54
N LEU A 20 3.98 -9.97 0.89
CA LEU A 20 4.74 -9.54 -0.29
C LEU A 20 4.12 -10.04 -1.61
N ASN A 21 3.31 -11.11 -1.57
CA ASN A 21 2.77 -11.76 -2.76
C ASN A 21 1.40 -11.26 -3.21
N TRP A 22 0.65 -10.50 -2.39
CA TRP A 22 -0.67 -9.97 -2.80
C TRP A 22 -0.59 -9.05 -4.03
N GLN A 23 0.61 -8.56 -4.34
CA GLN A 23 0.89 -7.69 -5.47
C GLN A 23 1.17 -8.45 -6.77
N GLU A 24 1.49 -9.74 -6.71
CA GLU A 24 1.65 -10.59 -7.90
C GLU A 24 0.26 -11.15 -8.25
N PRO A 25 -0.28 -10.92 -9.47
CA PRO A 25 0.38 -10.78 -10.77
C PRO A 25 0.54 -9.36 -11.33
N LEU A 26 -0.06 -8.34 -10.69
CA LEU A 26 -0.08 -6.97 -11.21
C LEU A 26 1.30 -6.31 -11.20
N ALA A 27 2.12 -6.57 -10.18
CA ALA A 27 3.50 -6.13 -10.14
C ALA A 27 4.29 -6.59 -11.37
N THR A 28 4.12 -7.85 -11.76
CA THR A 28 4.76 -8.44 -12.94
C THR A 28 4.28 -7.78 -14.23
N ARG A 29 2.98 -7.52 -14.36
CA ARG A 29 2.43 -6.79 -15.52
C ARG A 29 2.96 -5.36 -15.61
N LEU A 30 3.06 -4.65 -14.48
CA LEU A 30 3.62 -3.29 -14.45
C LEU A 30 5.10 -3.26 -14.81
N ARG A 31 5.88 -4.25 -14.36
CA ARG A 31 7.29 -4.43 -14.76
C ARG A 31 7.41 -4.57 -16.27
N HIS A 32 6.62 -5.45 -16.89
CA HIS A 32 6.67 -5.67 -18.34
C HIS A 32 6.13 -4.49 -19.16
N ARG A 33 5.04 -3.86 -18.72
CA ARG A 33 4.39 -2.78 -19.48
C ARG A 33 5.14 -1.45 -19.44
N HIS A 34 5.85 -1.18 -18.35
CA HIS A 34 6.50 0.13 -18.12
C HIS A 34 8.01 0.03 -17.91
N ALA A 35 8.62 -1.14 -18.16
CA ALA A 35 10.04 -1.42 -17.94
C ALA A 35 10.54 -1.01 -16.54
N LEU A 36 9.68 -1.10 -15.53
CA LEU A 36 9.99 -0.66 -14.17
C LEU A 36 10.80 -1.74 -13.43
N PRO A 37 11.82 -1.37 -12.65
CA PRO A 37 12.49 -2.30 -11.74
C PRO A 37 11.46 -2.92 -10.78
N GLY A 38 11.59 -4.23 -10.51
CA GLY A 38 10.55 -4.96 -9.77
C GLY A 38 10.25 -4.42 -8.37
N MET A 39 11.27 -3.86 -7.70
CA MET A 39 11.11 -3.18 -6.41
C MET A 39 10.31 -1.88 -6.50
N VAL A 40 10.38 -1.16 -7.63
CA VAL A 40 9.64 0.09 -7.84
C VAL A 40 8.15 -0.20 -8.04
N ALA A 41 7.82 -1.22 -8.84
CA ALA A 41 6.42 -1.63 -9.04
C ALA A 41 5.74 -2.06 -7.73
N ASN A 42 6.45 -2.81 -6.88
CA ASN A 42 5.92 -3.25 -5.58
C ASN A 42 5.72 -2.07 -4.61
N ARG A 43 6.69 -1.15 -4.55
CA ARG A 43 6.57 0.07 -3.72
C ARG A 43 5.43 0.97 -4.21
N MET A 44 5.29 1.10 -5.51
CA MET A 44 4.19 1.85 -6.14
C MET A 44 2.83 1.28 -5.75
N LEU A 45 2.64 -0.04 -5.87
CA LEU A 45 1.37 -0.69 -5.47
C LEU A 45 1.08 -0.56 -3.97
N ASN A 46 2.10 -0.56 -3.12
CA ASN A 46 1.93 -0.27 -1.69
C ASN A 46 1.46 1.17 -1.44
N VAL A 47 2.03 2.14 -2.15
CA VAL A 47 1.61 3.54 -2.06
C VAL A 47 0.15 3.68 -2.50
N GLU A 48 -0.22 3.06 -3.61
CA GLU A 48 -1.58 3.11 -4.13
C GLU A 48 -2.60 2.41 -3.22
N LEU A 49 -2.25 1.27 -2.59
CA LEU A 49 -3.10 0.64 -1.57
C LEU A 49 -3.34 1.60 -0.40
N GLY A 50 -2.31 2.35 0.01
CA GLY A 50 -2.44 3.35 1.05
C GLY A 50 -3.39 4.49 0.67
N LEU A 51 -3.24 5.01 -0.55
CA LEU A 51 -4.12 6.05 -1.10
C LEU A 51 -5.56 5.56 -1.26
N TYR A 52 -5.75 4.32 -1.70
CA TYR A 52 -7.06 3.67 -1.78
C TYR A 52 -7.72 3.57 -0.40
N LEU A 53 -6.98 3.13 0.62
CA LEU A 53 -7.49 3.04 1.99
C LEU A 53 -7.91 4.40 2.54
N LEU A 54 -7.12 5.45 2.27
CA LEU A 54 -7.49 6.82 2.63
C LEU A 54 -8.77 7.26 1.91
N ALA A 55 -8.89 6.99 0.61
CA ALA A 55 -10.10 7.31 -0.14
C ALA A 55 -11.35 6.57 0.38
N GLU A 56 -11.19 5.32 0.85
CA GLU A 56 -12.30 4.52 1.39
C GLU A 56 -12.71 4.92 2.82
N LEU A 57 -11.75 5.29 3.68
CA LEU A 57 -12.01 5.60 5.09
C LEU A 57 -12.21 7.08 5.39
N LEU A 58 -11.48 7.95 4.69
CA LEU A 58 -11.36 9.38 4.93
C LEU A 58 -11.16 10.14 3.60
N PRO A 59 -12.16 10.22 2.72
CA PRO A 59 -12.03 10.79 1.37
C PRO A 59 -11.65 12.28 1.33
N LEU A 60 -11.80 12.99 2.44
CA LEU A 60 -11.46 14.42 2.56
C LEU A 60 -10.05 14.66 3.10
N CYS A 61 -9.33 13.61 3.52
CA CYS A 61 -8.01 13.74 4.11
C CYS A 61 -6.90 13.75 3.04
N PRO A 62 -5.83 14.54 3.25
CA PRO A 62 -4.71 14.58 2.32
C PRO A 62 -3.93 13.26 2.33
N PRO A 63 -3.22 12.91 1.23
CA PRO A 63 -2.43 11.68 1.14
C PRO A 63 -1.34 11.58 2.24
N HIS A 64 -0.91 12.71 2.79
CA HIS A 64 0.10 12.79 3.86
C HIS A 64 -0.38 12.28 5.23
N SER A 65 -1.69 12.12 5.44
CA SER A 65 -2.25 11.69 6.74
C SER A 65 -2.33 10.17 6.90
N LEU A 66 -1.85 9.39 5.94
CA LEU A 66 -1.86 7.93 6.02
C LEU A 66 -1.11 7.38 7.26
N PRO A 67 0.11 7.84 7.60
CA PRO A 67 0.84 7.30 8.75
C PRO A 67 0.08 7.55 10.06
N ASP A 68 -0.61 8.68 10.16
CA ASP A 68 -1.43 9.04 11.31
C ASP A 68 -2.62 8.07 11.45
N LEU A 69 -3.29 7.76 10.34
CA LEU A 69 -4.35 6.76 10.28
C LEU A 69 -3.84 5.35 10.67
N LEU A 70 -2.69 4.93 10.13
CA LEU A 70 -2.11 3.62 10.43
C LEU A 70 -1.67 3.50 11.90
N ASN A 71 -1.12 4.56 12.49
CA ASN A 71 -0.74 4.59 13.90
C ASN A 71 -1.94 4.78 14.84
N GLY A 72 -3.13 5.11 14.32
CA GLY A 72 -4.31 5.40 15.13
C GLY A 72 -4.19 6.72 15.89
N GLN A 73 -3.45 7.68 15.33
CA GLN A 73 -3.14 8.97 15.93
C GLN A 73 -3.52 10.12 14.98
N GLY A 74 -3.44 11.36 15.46
CA GLY A 74 -3.62 12.54 14.63
C GLY A 74 -5.09 12.96 14.37
N GLY A 75 -5.25 14.12 13.73
CA GLY A 75 -6.55 14.70 13.43
C GLY A 75 -7.40 13.82 12.49
N ALA A 76 -6.75 13.17 11.52
CA ALA A 76 -7.40 12.26 10.58
C ALA A 76 -8.09 11.08 11.28
N TYR A 77 -7.45 10.48 12.29
CA TYR A 77 -8.06 9.38 13.06
C TYR A 77 -9.17 9.88 14.01
N LYS A 78 -9.04 11.09 14.56
CA LYS A 78 -10.02 11.68 15.48
C LYS A 78 -11.29 12.17 14.77
N GLN A 79 -11.17 12.67 13.53
CA GLN A 79 -12.29 13.11 12.70
C GLN A 79 -12.98 11.95 11.95
N ARG A 80 -12.69 10.70 12.32
CA ARG A 80 -13.27 9.55 11.64
C ARG A 80 -14.79 9.48 11.85
N PRO A 81 -15.56 9.15 10.80
CA PRO A 81 -16.94 8.74 10.97
C PRO A 81 -17.00 7.38 11.70
N ILE A 82 -18.20 6.98 12.13
CA ILE A 82 -18.42 5.65 12.70
C ILE A 82 -18.16 4.62 11.59
N TRP A 83 -17.04 3.90 11.69
CA TRP A 83 -16.65 2.90 10.69
C TRP A 83 -17.39 1.58 10.89
N SER A 84 -17.73 0.94 9.77
CA SER A 84 -18.30 -0.41 9.79
C SER A 84 -17.26 -1.44 10.30
N PRO A 85 -17.69 -2.64 10.76
CA PRO A 85 -16.77 -3.72 11.10
C PRO A 85 -15.86 -4.14 9.95
N ARG A 86 -16.32 -4.00 8.69
CA ARG A 86 -15.52 -4.26 7.48
C ARG A 86 -14.38 -3.26 7.35
N GLN A 87 -14.65 -1.98 7.55
CA GLN A 87 -13.64 -0.92 7.50
C GLN A 87 -12.58 -1.06 8.61
N HIS A 88 -12.98 -1.49 9.81
CA HIS A 88 -12.03 -1.81 10.87
C HIS A 88 -11.11 -2.98 10.52
N ARG A 89 -11.65 -4.04 9.91
CA ARG A 89 -10.85 -5.18 9.42
C ARG A 89 -9.89 -4.76 8.32
N ALA A 90 -10.37 -3.99 7.34
CA ALA A 90 -9.55 -3.45 6.26
C ALA A 90 -8.39 -2.61 6.81
N LEU A 91 -8.64 -1.71 7.79
CA LEU A 91 -7.58 -0.92 8.43
C LEU A 91 -6.56 -1.81 9.16
N ASN A 92 -7.01 -2.81 9.92
CA ASN A 92 -6.10 -3.71 10.62
C ASN A 92 -5.25 -4.55 9.65
N ARG A 93 -5.83 -4.99 8.53
CA ARG A 93 -5.11 -5.68 7.48
C ARG A 93 -4.11 -4.77 6.79
N ALA A 94 -4.51 -3.54 6.46
CA ALA A 94 -3.64 -2.53 5.88
C ALA A 94 -2.47 -2.18 6.81
N ARG A 95 -2.67 -2.12 8.13
CA ARG A 95 -1.58 -1.91 9.11
C ARG A 95 -0.50 -2.98 9.04
N ALA A 96 -0.88 -4.24 8.75
CA ALA A 96 0.08 -5.33 8.57
C ALA A 96 0.80 -5.23 7.21
N LEU A 97 0.08 -4.92 6.13
CA LEU A 97 0.63 -4.81 4.77
C LEU A 97 1.54 -3.58 4.60
N LEU A 98 1.12 -2.45 5.16
CA LEU A 98 1.79 -1.16 5.07
C LEU A 98 2.59 -0.84 6.34
N ALA A 99 3.01 -1.85 7.09
CA ALA A 99 3.78 -1.69 8.32
C ALA A 99 5.01 -0.75 8.16
N PRO A 100 5.78 -0.79 7.06
CA PRO A 100 6.90 0.14 6.85
C PRO A 100 6.48 1.61 6.70
N TYR A 101 5.27 1.87 6.20
CA TYR A 101 4.76 3.22 5.94
C TYR A 101 4.09 3.86 7.16
N ARG A 102 4.17 3.20 8.32
CA ARG A 102 3.82 3.80 9.61
C ARG A 102 4.78 4.93 10.00
N ASP A 103 6.00 4.88 9.49
CA ASP A 103 6.96 5.97 9.59
C ASP A 103 6.62 7.05 8.54
N ARG A 104 6.41 8.28 9.02
CA ARG A 104 6.09 9.43 8.16
C ARG A 104 7.19 9.71 7.14
N SER A 105 8.45 9.56 7.53
CA SER A 105 9.59 9.81 6.65
C SER A 105 9.61 8.81 5.48
N VAL A 106 9.35 7.53 5.76
CA VAL A 106 9.26 6.47 4.75
C VAL A 106 8.08 6.71 3.81
N TRP A 107 6.93 7.11 4.36
CA TRP A 107 5.75 7.42 3.56
C TRP A 107 5.95 8.64 2.65
N TYR A 108 6.50 9.73 3.16
CA TYR A 108 6.73 10.94 2.37
C TYR A 108 7.75 10.70 1.27
N ASN A 109 8.86 10.03 1.58
CA ASN A 109 9.83 9.62 0.56
C ASN A 109 9.21 8.70 -0.51
N ALA A 110 8.24 7.85 -0.13
CA ALA A 110 7.54 6.99 -1.08
C ALA A 110 6.54 7.78 -1.95
N LEU A 111 5.85 8.77 -1.37
CA LEU A 111 4.98 9.70 -2.11
C LEU A 111 5.79 10.54 -3.10
N ASP A 112 6.95 11.08 -2.71
CA ASP A 112 7.80 11.86 -3.61
C ASP A 112 8.28 11.01 -4.78
N LYS A 113 8.73 9.78 -4.51
CA LYS A 113 9.10 8.83 -5.58
C LYS A 113 7.91 8.48 -6.46
N TYR A 114 6.72 8.29 -5.88
CA TYR A 114 5.49 8.11 -6.65
C TYR A 114 5.16 9.35 -7.49
N ALA A 115 5.44 10.56 -7.00
CA ALA A 115 5.23 11.82 -7.72
C ALA A 115 6.12 11.95 -8.97
N THR A 116 7.33 11.38 -8.93
CA THR A 116 8.25 11.38 -10.09
C THR A 116 7.85 10.41 -11.21
N LEU A 117 6.93 9.47 -10.97
CA LEU A 117 6.50 8.52 -11.99
C LEU A 117 5.58 9.19 -13.03
N PRO A 118 5.59 8.74 -14.30
CA PRO A 118 4.72 9.27 -15.32
C PRO A 118 3.24 9.12 -14.94
N PRO A 119 2.38 10.12 -15.23
CA PRO A 119 0.95 10.08 -14.89
C PRO A 119 0.25 8.85 -15.48
N THR A 120 0.64 8.40 -16.67
CA THR A 120 0.07 7.21 -17.34
C THR A 120 0.25 5.90 -16.54
N VAL A 121 1.18 5.87 -15.58
CA VAL A 121 1.47 4.70 -14.74
C VAL A 121 0.77 4.76 -13.39
N ARG A 122 0.44 5.97 -12.92
CA ARG A 122 -0.09 6.25 -11.57
C ARG A 122 -1.60 6.17 -11.57
N ALA A 123 -2.19 5.22 -10.84
CA ALA A 123 -3.64 5.09 -10.74
C ALA A 123 -4.27 6.17 -9.85
N PHE A 124 -3.52 6.69 -8.87
CA PHE A 124 -3.96 7.75 -7.98
C PHE A 124 -3.19 9.03 -8.23
N SER A 125 -3.90 10.15 -8.12
CA SER A 125 -3.32 11.48 -8.08
C SER A 125 -2.89 11.84 -6.67
N ILE A 126 -1.75 12.52 -6.56
CA ILE A 126 -1.18 13.03 -5.29
C ILE A 126 -1.66 14.46 -5.03
N SER A 127 -2.62 14.99 -5.81
CA SER A 127 -3.23 16.30 -5.57
C SER A 127 -3.68 16.47 -4.11
N VAL A 128 -3.76 17.71 -3.63
CA VAL A 128 -4.03 18.07 -2.22
C VAL A 128 -5.25 17.36 -1.61
N ARG A 129 -6.26 17.01 -2.42
CA ARG A 129 -7.47 16.29 -1.99
C ARG A 129 -7.40 14.76 -2.09
N GLY A 130 -6.31 14.20 -2.61
CA GLY A 130 -6.29 12.84 -3.10
C GLY A 130 -7.25 12.66 -4.28
N GLY A 131 -7.14 11.54 -5.00
CA GLY A 131 -8.08 11.25 -6.06
C GLY A 131 -7.57 10.26 -7.08
N TRP A 132 -8.43 9.96 -8.02
CA TRP A 132 -8.19 9.01 -9.11
C TRP A 132 -7.52 9.77 -10.24
N ASN A 133 -6.56 9.15 -10.91
CA ASN A 133 -5.92 9.78 -12.06
C ASN A 133 -6.80 9.59 -13.32
N PRO A 134 -7.33 10.66 -13.94
CA PRO A 134 -8.18 10.55 -15.13
C PRO A 134 -7.42 10.04 -16.36
N ASP A 135 -6.09 10.15 -16.39
CA ASP A 135 -5.25 9.73 -17.52
C ASP A 135 -5.06 8.21 -17.60
N VAL A 136 -5.49 7.46 -16.57
CA VAL A 136 -5.37 6.01 -16.53
C VAL A 136 -6.63 5.36 -17.11
N SER A 137 -6.41 4.38 -18.00
CA SER A 137 -7.49 3.56 -18.55
C SER A 137 -8.36 2.96 -17.45
N SER A 138 -9.68 3.08 -17.59
CA SER A 138 -10.69 2.53 -16.67
C SER A 138 -10.52 1.02 -16.41
N TYR A 139 -9.99 0.28 -17.39
CA TYR A 139 -9.67 -1.14 -17.25
C TYR A 139 -8.54 -1.38 -16.23
N VAL A 140 -7.43 -0.66 -16.37
CA VAL A 140 -6.26 -0.75 -15.47
C VAL A 140 -6.64 -0.32 -14.07
N LEU A 141 -7.45 0.72 -13.96
CA LEU A 141 -7.97 1.21 -12.70
C LEU A 141 -8.83 0.14 -11.99
N ARG A 142 -9.79 -0.45 -12.71
CA ARG A 142 -10.66 -1.51 -12.16
C ARG A 142 -9.86 -2.73 -11.68
N GLU A 143 -8.86 -3.16 -12.46
CA GLU A 143 -7.97 -4.26 -12.10
C GLU A 143 -7.23 -3.98 -10.77
N ARG A 144 -6.72 -2.75 -10.61
CA ARG A 144 -6.03 -2.33 -9.38
C ARG A 144 -6.97 -2.29 -8.18
N LEU A 145 -8.18 -1.74 -8.33
CA LEU A 145 -9.16 -1.73 -7.24
C LEU A 145 -9.54 -3.13 -6.78
N GLN A 146 -9.76 -4.06 -7.71
CA GLN A 146 -10.07 -5.45 -7.37
C GLN A 146 -8.95 -6.08 -6.56
N LEU A 147 -7.70 -5.79 -6.93
CA LEU A 147 -6.54 -6.26 -6.17
C LEU A 147 -6.46 -5.62 -4.78
N PHE A 148 -6.69 -4.30 -4.65
CA PHE A 148 -6.68 -3.64 -3.34
C PHE A 148 -7.81 -4.15 -2.43
N GLN A 149 -9.00 -4.36 -2.98
CA GLN A 149 -10.11 -4.95 -2.25
C GLN A 149 -9.77 -6.37 -1.80
N GLY A 150 -9.19 -7.20 -2.68
CA GLY A 150 -8.75 -8.55 -2.33
C GLY A 150 -7.68 -8.58 -1.25
N ALA A 151 -6.79 -7.58 -1.20
CA ALA A 151 -5.76 -7.49 -0.17
C ALA A 151 -6.30 -7.09 1.21
N LEU A 152 -7.45 -6.41 1.27
CA LEU A 152 -8.06 -5.85 2.48
C LEU A 152 -9.19 -6.70 3.08
N VAL A 153 -9.59 -7.78 2.40
CA VAL A 153 -10.64 -8.73 2.84
C VAL A 153 -10.07 -9.84 3.74
#